data_AF-A0A7S1HT18-F1
#
_entry.id   AF-A0A7S1HT18-F1
#
_cell.length_a   1.000
_cell.length_b   1.000
_cell.length_c   1.000
_cell.angle_alpha   90.00
_cell.angle_beta   90.00
_cell.angle_gamma   90.00
#
_symmetry.space_group_name_H-M   'P 1'
#
loop_
_entity.id
_entity.type
_entity.pdbx_description
1 polymer ?
#
loop_
_entity_poly.entity_id
_entity_poly.type
_entity_poly.pdbx_seq_one_letter_code
_entity_poly.pdbx_strand_id
1 'polypeptide(L)'
;GPGSLGGKRDGPMGRALLTAKEQGWKPTAGWWEWKVPGRQEPLSFVHGSWGALCHAIRDALRHAAVQRLAARRPRLYQGLGVAANKQLVQPALRGLEELDASLLRGAMAGAVWTAQRAHARGLRGDPLCPYCDMGAPEDEEQIFYACPAW
;
A
#
# COMPACT_ATOMS: atom_id res chain seq x y z
N GLY A 1 6.11 -24.85 -26.87
CA GLY A 1 6.52 -25.13 -25.48
C GLY A 1 7.29 -23.94 -24.95
N PRO A 2 6.95 -23.38 -23.78
CA PRO A 2 7.59 -22.15 -23.35
C PRO A 2 8.98 -22.45 -22.79
N GLY A 3 9.95 -21.71 -23.32
CA GLY A 3 11.38 -21.90 -23.12
C GLY A 3 11.80 -21.84 -21.66
N SER A 4 12.64 -22.81 -21.29
CA SER A 4 13.36 -22.84 -20.03
C SER A 4 14.32 -21.64 -19.96
N LEU A 5 14.02 -20.68 -19.09
CA LEU A 5 14.96 -19.64 -18.68
C LEU A 5 16.00 -20.25 -17.73
N GLY A 6 16.93 -21.01 -18.33
CA GLY A 6 18.15 -21.51 -17.72
C GLY A 6 19.26 -20.47 -17.85
N GLY A 7 19.22 -19.41 -17.04
CA GLY A 7 20.26 -18.39 -16.96
C GLY A 7 20.38 -17.90 -15.52
N LYS A 8 21.62 -17.82 -15.01
CA LYS A 8 22.01 -17.60 -13.61
C LYS A 8 21.06 -16.63 -12.86
N ARG A 9 20.38 -17.16 -11.83
CA ARG A 9 19.44 -16.42 -10.97
C ARG A 9 20.14 -15.52 -9.93
N ASP A 10 21.47 -15.44 -9.98
CA ASP A 10 22.29 -14.75 -8.97
C ASP A 10 22.46 -13.25 -9.23
N GLY A 11 22.03 -12.75 -10.39
CA GLY A 11 22.04 -11.32 -10.69
C GLY A 11 20.96 -10.56 -9.90
N PRO A 12 21.12 -9.23 -9.69
CA PRO A 12 20.13 -8.42 -8.98
C PRO A 12 18.71 -8.57 -9.53
N MET A 13 18.58 -8.59 -10.87
CA MET A 13 17.31 -8.80 -11.54
C MET A 13 16.77 -10.24 -11.34
N GLY A 14 17.65 -11.24 -11.39
CA GLY A 14 17.27 -12.63 -11.12
C GLY A 14 16.70 -12.82 -9.71
N ARG A 15 17.33 -12.19 -8.72
CA ARG A 15 16.83 -12.16 -7.34
C ARG A 15 15.50 -11.43 -7.23
N ALA A 16 15.35 -10.25 -7.85
CA ALA A 16 14.09 -9.52 -7.83
C ALA A 16 12.93 -10.33 -8.42
N LEU A 17 13.16 -10.98 -9.56
CA LEU A 17 12.16 -11.85 -10.20
C LEU A 17 11.84 -13.10 -9.37
N LEU A 18 12.84 -13.66 -8.68
CA LEU A 18 12.63 -14.78 -7.76
C LEU A 18 11.77 -14.35 -6.57
N THR A 19 12.11 -13.22 -5.93
CA THR A 19 11.32 -12.64 -4.84
C THR A 19 9.88 -12.39 -5.27
N ALA A 20 9.66 -11.83 -6.47
CA ALA A 20 8.31 -11.62 -7.01
C ALA A 20 7.53 -12.95 -7.14
N LYS A 21 8.16 -14.02 -7.62
CA LYS A 21 7.54 -15.35 -7.68
C LYS A 21 7.21 -15.91 -6.29
N GLU A 22 8.09 -15.72 -5.31
CA GLU A 22 7.85 -16.15 -3.91
C GLU A 22 6.67 -15.38 -3.27
N GLN A 23 6.41 -14.15 -3.71
CA GLN A 23 5.20 -13.39 -3.33
C GLN A 23 3.94 -13.83 -4.11
N GLY A 24 4.03 -14.88 -4.94
CA GLY A 24 2.90 -15.41 -5.71
C GLY A 24 2.58 -14.64 -6.99
N TRP A 25 3.49 -13.79 -7.48
CA TRP A 25 3.27 -13.04 -8.71
C TRP A 25 3.45 -13.96 -9.92
N LYS A 26 2.63 -13.74 -10.96
CA LYS A 26 2.65 -14.56 -12.18
C LYS A 26 2.93 -13.69 -13.39
N PRO A 27 3.94 -13.98 -14.22
CA PRO A 27 4.17 -13.21 -15.45
C PRO A 27 2.97 -13.40 -16.39
N THR A 28 2.47 -12.30 -16.95
CA THR A 28 1.38 -12.30 -17.94
C THR A 28 1.90 -12.09 -19.35
N ALA A 29 2.90 -11.21 -19.50
CA ALA A 29 3.58 -10.97 -20.77
C ALA A 29 5.08 -10.71 -20.51
N GLY A 30 5.93 -11.56 -21.10
CA GLY A 30 7.37 -11.45 -20.96
C GLY A 30 7.86 -11.44 -19.52
N TRP A 31 8.99 -10.77 -19.26
CA TRP A 31 9.51 -10.55 -17.91
C TRP A 31 9.07 -9.21 -17.31
N TRP A 32 8.41 -8.36 -18.09
CA TRP A 32 8.09 -6.98 -17.72
C TRP A 32 6.64 -6.78 -17.26
N GLU A 33 5.74 -7.75 -17.44
CA GLU A 33 4.35 -7.63 -17.01
C GLU A 33 3.92 -8.79 -16.11
N TRP A 34 3.34 -8.46 -14.94
CA TRP A 34 3.07 -9.42 -13.88
C TRP A 34 1.69 -9.23 -13.28
N LYS A 35 0.94 -10.32 -13.15
CA LYS A 35 -0.24 -10.40 -12.29
C LYS A 35 0.19 -10.48 -10.83
N VAL A 36 -0.22 -9.48 -10.06
CA VAL A 36 0.13 -9.31 -8.65
C VAL A 36 -1.08 -9.65 -7.78
N PRO A 37 -0.95 -10.49 -6.74
CA PRO A 37 -2.03 -10.76 -5.79
C PRO A 37 -2.56 -9.47 -5.15
N GLY A 38 -3.89 -9.34 -5.09
CA GLY A 38 -4.54 -8.15 -4.52
C GLY A 38 -4.72 -6.97 -5.49
N ARG A 39 -4.20 -7.04 -6.73
CA ARG A 39 -4.45 -6.04 -7.78
C ARG A 39 -5.42 -6.56 -8.84
N GLN A 40 -6.22 -5.65 -9.41
CA GLN A 40 -7.09 -5.97 -10.56
C GLN A 40 -6.28 -5.92 -11.87
N GLU A 41 -5.43 -4.91 -12.02
CA GLU A 41 -4.59 -4.72 -13.21
C GLU A 41 -3.17 -5.27 -13.02
N PRO A 42 -2.57 -5.84 -14.09
CA PRO A 42 -1.17 -6.24 -14.09
C PRO A 42 -0.23 -5.07 -13.78
N LEU A 43 0.88 -5.39 -13.11
CA LEU A 43 1.99 -4.47 -12.92
C LEU A 43 2.92 -4.55 -14.13
N SER A 44 3.14 -3.40 -14.77
CA SER A 44 4.15 -3.25 -15.82
C SER A 44 5.41 -2.60 -15.26
N PHE A 45 6.58 -3.18 -15.55
CA PHE A 45 7.89 -2.61 -15.24
C PHE A 45 8.35 -1.57 -16.27
N VAL A 46 7.70 -1.53 -17.43
CA VAL A 46 8.10 -0.69 -18.57
C VAL A 46 7.15 0.50 -18.75
N HIS A 47 5.94 0.42 -18.21
CA HIS A 47 4.91 1.44 -18.34
C HIS A 47 4.58 2.07 -16.98
N GLY A 48 4.40 3.38 -16.96
CA GLY A 48 4.09 4.16 -15.76
C GLY A 48 5.31 4.88 -15.16
N SER A 49 5.07 5.66 -14.10
CA SER A 49 6.15 6.34 -13.38
C SER A 49 6.82 5.40 -12.37
N TRP A 50 8.08 5.69 -12.03
CA TRP A 50 8.81 4.96 -10.98
C TRP A 50 8.06 4.96 -9.64
N GLY A 51 7.43 6.07 -9.28
CA GLY A 51 6.60 6.17 -8.07
C GLY A 51 5.41 5.22 -8.07
N ALA A 52 4.69 5.11 -9.20
CA ALA A 52 3.58 4.18 -9.35
C ALA A 52 4.03 2.72 -9.25
N LEU A 53 5.19 2.39 -9.83
CA LEU A 53 5.81 1.06 -9.71
C LEU A 53 6.17 0.74 -8.25
N CYS A 54 6.88 1.64 -7.56
CA CYS A 54 7.24 1.48 -6.15
C CYS A 54 6.02 1.34 -5.25
N HIS A 55 4.95 2.09 -5.50
CA HIS A 55 3.68 1.96 -4.78
C HIS A 55 3.05 0.59 -5.00
N ALA A 56 2.97 0.12 -6.24
CA ALA A 56 2.42 -1.20 -6.55
C ALA A 56 3.21 -2.35 -5.90
N ILE A 57 4.55 -2.25 -5.88
CA ILE A 57 5.41 -3.21 -5.17
C ILE A 57 5.13 -3.19 -3.67
N ARG A 58 5.05 -2.02 -3.04
CA ARG A 58 4.75 -1.88 -1.61
C ARG A 58 3.40 -2.49 -1.24
N ASP A 59 2.37 -2.23 -2.03
CA ASP A 59 1.03 -2.75 -1.77
C ASP A 59 0.96 -4.28 -1.89
N ALA A 60 1.66 -4.84 -2.87
CA ALA A 60 1.79 -6.29 -3.01
C ALA A 60 2.50 -6.91 -1.80
N LEU A 61 3.58 -6.29 -1.30
CA LEU A 61 4.29 -6.75 -0.11
C LEU A 61 3.42 -6.65 1.15
N ARG A 62 2.64 -5.56 1.30
CA ARG A 62 1.66 -5.40 2.38
C ARG A 62 0.59 -6.48 2.31
N HIS A 63 0.04 -6.75 1.13
CA HIS A 63 -0.94 -7.81 0.91
C HIS A 63 -0.37 -9.18 1.35
N ALA A 64 0.84 -9.52 0.90
CA ALA A 64 1.49 -10.78 1.30
C ALA A 64 1.79 -10.84 2.81
N ALA A 65 2.15 -9.72 3.45
CA ALA A 65 2.33 -9.66 4.90
C ALA A 65 1.02 -9.93 5.65
N VAL A 66 -0.09 -9.33 5.20
CA VAL A 66 -1.43 -9.56 5.75
C VAL A 66 -1.86 -11.01 5.58
N GLN A 67 -1.68 -11.60 4.39
CA GLN A 67 -2.02 -13.01 4.16
C GLN A 67 -1.21 -13.94 5.06
N ARG A 68 0.10 -13.69 5.24
CA ARG A 68 0.95 -14.44 6.18
C ARG A 68 0.50 -14.28 7.63
N LEU A 69 0.05 -13.09 8.02
CA LEU A 69 -0.49 -12.85 9.36
C LEU A 69 -1.80 -13.60 9.58
N ALA A 70 -2.71 -13.55 8.61
CA ALA A 70 -3.98 -14.26 8.62
C ALA A 70 -3.77 -15.77 8.70
N ALA A 71 -2.82 -16.32 7.93
CA ALA A 71 -2.47 -17.73 7.98
C ALA A 71 -1.95 -18.17 9.37
N ARG A 72 -1.14 -17.33 10.04
CA ARG A 72 -0.60 -17.64 11.38
C ARG A 72 -1.65 -17.52 12.50
N ARG A 73 -2.60 -16.59 12.37
CA ARG A 73 -3.59 -16.26 13.41
C ARG A 73 -4.98 -16.07 12.79
N PRO A 74 -5.59 -17.13 12.23
CA PRO A 74 -6.82 -17.02 11.44
C PRO A 74 -7.98 -16.45 12.26
N ARG A 75 -8.13 -16.85 13.53
CA ARG A 75 -9.22 -16.35 14.40
C ARG A 75 -9.25 -14.83 14.56
N LEU A 76 -8.09 -14.16 14.47
CA LEU A 76 -7.96 -12.72 14.71
C LEU A 76 -7.86 -11.90 13.42
N TYR A 77 -7.31 -12.48 12.35
CA TYR A 77 -6.96 -11.73 11.14
C TYR A 77 -7.54 -12.32 9.85
N GLN A 78 -8.34 -13.39 9.93
CA GLN A 78 -9.10 -13.88 8.78
C GLN A 78 -10.07 -12.80 8.32
N GLY A 79 -9.99 -12.46 7.03
CA GLY A 79 -10.78 -11.37 6.45
C GLY A 79 -10.10 -9.99 6.47
N LEU A 80 -8.89 -9.83 7.03
CA LEU A 80 -8.10 -8.65 6.70
C LEU A 80 -7.76 -8.69 5.20
N GLY A 81 -8.32 -7.76 4.43
CA GLY A 81 -8.14 -7.68 2.98
C GLY A 81 -9.40 -7.90 2.14
N VAL A 82 -10.56 -8.24 2.75
CA VAL A 82 -11.86 -8.09 2.06
C VAL A 82 -12.33 -6.64 2.15
N ALA A 83 -13.05 -6.19 1.12
CA ALA A 83 -13.69 -4.87 1.10
C ALA A 83 -14.55 -4.69 2.37
N ALA A 84 -14.48 -3.50 2.97
CA ALA A 84 -15.23 -3.19 4.17
C ALA A 84 -16.72 -3.53 3.98
N ASN A 85 -17.29 -4.30 4.90
CA ASN A 85 -18.70 -4.68 4.82
C ASN A 85 -19.57 -3.43 5.03
N LYS A 86 -20.05 -2.85 3.92
CA LYS A 86 -20.83 -1.61 3.90
C LYS A 86 -22.05 -1.66 4.83
N GLN A 87 -22.64 -2.85 5.02
CA GLN A 87 -23.83 -3.05 5.86
C GLN A 87 -23.51 -2.93 7.36
N LEU A 88 -22.27 -3.20 7.77
CA LEU A 88 -21.81 -3.06 9.16
C LEU A 88 -21.19 -1.69 9.43
N VAL A 89 -20.54 -1.11 8.43
CA VAL A 89 -19.88 0.20 8.52
C VAL A 89 -20.88 1.34 8.66
N GLN A 90 -21.94 1.33 7.86
CA GLN A 90 -22.94 2.41 7.83
C GLN A 90 -23.64 2.62 9.19
N PRO A 91 -24.11 1.57 9.90
CA PRO A 91 -24.66 1.72 11.24
C PRO A 91 -23.63 2.21 12.26
N ALA A 92 -22.39 1.71 12.21
CA ALA A 92 -21.32 2.14 13.11
C ALA A 92 -20.99 3.63 12.93
N LEU A 93 -20.98 4.14 11.69
CA LEU A 93 -20.75 5.55 11.40
C LEU A 93 -21.87 6.49 11.87
N ARG A 94 -23.11 6.02 12.00
CA ARG A 94 -24.25 6.85 12.43
C ARG A 94 -24.26 7.12 13.94
N GLY A 95 -23.61 6.26 14.72
CA GLY A 95 -23.52 6.38 16.17
C GLY A 95 -22.31 7.18 16.67
N LEU A 96 -21.45 7.66 15.76
CA LEU A 96 -20.26 8.43 16.11
C LEU A 96 -20.55 9.93 16.10
N GLU A 97 -19.88 10.65 16.99
CA GLU A 97 -19.79 12.11 16.89
C GLU A 97 -19.14 12.53 15.56
N GLU A 98 -19.43 13.74 15.10
CA GLU A 98 -19.04 14.20 13.76
C GLU A 98 -17.52 14.14 13.52
N LEU A 99 -16.72 14.46 14.54
CA LEU A 99 -15.27 14.39 14.48
C LEU A 99 -14.80 12.94 14.26
N ASP A 100 -15.27 12.00 15.08
CA ASP A 100 -14.93 10.59 14.98
C ASP A 100 -15.42 9.97 13.67
N ALA A 101 -16.62 10.35 13.22
CA ALA A 101 -17.15 9.94 11.94
C ALA A 101 -16.29 10.46 10.77
N SER A 102 -15.82 11.71 10.83
CA SER A 102 -14.92 12.29 9.83
C SER A 102 -13.56 11.59 9.81
N LEU A 103 -12.98 11.30 10.98
CA LEU A 103 -11.71 10.59 11.11
C LEU A 103 -11.83 9.15 10.57
N LEU A 104 -12.87 8.42 10.97
CA LEU A 104 -13.11 7.05 10.51
C LEU A 104 -13.38 7.00 9.00
N ARG A 105 -14.18 7.93 8.44
CA ARG A 105 -14.37 8.03 6.99
C ARG A 105 -13.06 8.31 6.26
N GLY A 106 -12.21 9.18 6.82
CA GLY A 106 -10.87 9.43 6.29
C GLY A 106 -10.04 8.14 6.23
N ALA A 107 -9.90 7.46 7.37
CA ALA A 107 -9.18 6.19 7.45
C ALA A 107 -9.74 5.12 6.49
N MET A 108 -11.07 5.00 6.40
CA MET A 108 -11.75 4.06 5.51
C MET A 108 -11.56 4.36 4.02
N ALA A 109 -11.49 5.64 3.64
CA ALA A 109 -11.20 6.05 2.28
C ALA A 109 -9.71 5.91 1.93
N GLY A 110 -8.87 5.48 2.89
CA GLY A 110 -7.42 5.53 2.76
C GLY A 110 -6.87 6.96 2.72
N ALA A 111 -7.70 7.95 3.09
CA ALA A 111 -7.27 9.33 3.16
C ALA A 111 -6.37 9.48 4.39
N VAL A 112 -5.11 9.82 4.14
CA VAL A 112 -4.18 10.10 5.22
C VAL A 112 -4.45 11.48 5.79
N TRP A 113 -4.52 11.53 7.11
CA TRP A 113 -4.53 12.77 7.86
C TRP A 113 -3.10 13.30 7.96
N THR A 114 -2.72 14.09 6.97
CA THR A 114 -1.40 14.74 6.94
C THR A 114 -1.39 15.93 7.89
N ALA A 115 -0.22 16.30 8.42
CA ALA A 115 -0.09 17.48 9.29
C ALA A 115 -0.62 18.75 8.61
N GLN A 116 -0.43 18.90 7.30
CA GLN A 116 -1.00 20.00 6.52
C GLN A 116 -2.53 20.03 6.57
N ARG A 117 -3.20 18.89 6.39
CA ARG A 117 -4.68 18.80 6.51
C ARG A 117 -5.15 19.09 7.93
N ALA A 118 -4.37 18.68 8.94
CA ALA A 118 -4.70 18.93 10.33
C ALA A 118 -4.59 20.40 10.72
N HIS A 119 -3.52 21.06 10.29
CA HIS A 119 -3.34 22.49 10.47
C HIS A 119 -4.44 23.29 9.77
N ALA A 120 -4.80 22.94 8.53
CA ALA A 120 -5.86 23.62 7.78
C ALA A 120 -7.23 23.56 8.48
N ARG A 121 -7.45 22.58 9.37
CA ARG A 121 -8.66 22.42 10.18
C ARG A 121 -8.50 22.97 11.61
N GLY A 122 -7.39 23.62 11.93
CA GLY A 122 -7.11 24.15 13.27
C GLY A 122 -6.88 23.08 14.34
N LEU A 123 -6.68 21.82 13.95
CA LEU A 123 -6.43 20.71 14.89
C LEU A 123 -4.96 20.56 15.26
N ARG A 124 -4.08 21.35 14.62
CA ARG A 124 -2.63 21.32 14.82
C ARG A 124 -2.04 22.73 14.66
N GLY A 125 -1.00 23.02 15.43
CA GLY A 125 -0.34 24.34 15.44
C GLY A 125 0.53 24.64 14.22
N ASP A 126 1.07 23.62 13.54
CA ASP A 126 1.87 23.76 12.31
C ASP A 126 1.54 22.64 11.29
N PRO A 127 1.78 22.88 9.98
CA PRO A 127 1.58 21.87 8.95
C PRO A 127 2.82 20.98 8.70
N LEU A 128 3.88 21.09 9.52
CA LEU A 128 5.19 20.51 9.22
C LEU A 128 5.25 19.02 9.55
N CYS A 129 6.11 18.29 8.84
CA CYS A 129 6.36 16.88 9.14
C CYS A 129 6.98 16.73 10.53
N PRO A 130 6.37 15.97 11.46
CA PRO A 130 6.91 15.75 12.80
C PRO A 130 8.04 14.72 12.83
N TYR A 131 8.31 14.03 11.72
CA TYR A 131 9.23 12.89 11.66
C TYR A 131 10.60 13.21 11.08
N CYS A 132 10.72 14.27 10.27
CA CYS A 132 11.99 14.68 9.66
C CYS A 132 12.31 16.14 9.99
N ASP A 133 13.60 16.45 10.06
CA ASP A 133 14.09 17.81 10.36
C ASP A 133 14.16 18.73 9.12
N MET A 134 13.52 18.34 8.01
CA MET A 134 13.55 19.12 6.76
C MET A 134 12.70 20.40 6.83
N GLY A 135 11.83 20.54 7.82
CA GLY A 135 10.91 21.68 7.92
C GLY A 135 9.91 21.79 6.76
N ALA A 136 9.67 20.69 6.04
CA ALA A 136 8.71 20.63 4.93
C ALA A 136 7.29 20.38 5.48
N PRO A 137 6.24 20.97 4.86
CA PRO A 137 4.86 20.59 5.13
C PRO A 137 4.65 19.08 4.91
N GLU A 138 3.93 18.43 5.81
CA GLU A 138 3.53 17.04 5.62
C GLU A 138 2.27 16.99 4.76
N ASP A 139 2.45 16.72 3.47
CA ASP A 139 1.39 16.35 2.54
C ASP A 139 1.50 14.85 2.18
N GLU A 140 0.64 14.38 1.26
CA GLU A 140 0.67 12.97 0.83
C GLU A 140 1.98 12.63 0.13
N GLU A 141 2.60 13.56 -0.59
CA GLU A 141 3.87 13.32 -1.27
C GLU A 141 5.01 13.18 -0.26
N GLN A 142 5.08 14.12 0.68
CA GLN A 142 6.04 14.13 1.77
C GLN A 142 5.95 12.85 2.60
N ILE A 143 4.75 12.46 3.05
CA ILE A 143 4.61 11.30 3.93
C ILE A 143 4.87 9.97 3.21
N PHE A 144 4.59 9.87 1.90
CA PHE A 144 4.69 8.60 1.18
C PHE A 144 5.95 8.40 0.35
N TYR A 145 6.66 9.48 -0.03
CA TYR A 145 7.73 9.41 -1.01
C TYR A 145 8.97 10.27 -0.70
N ALA A 146 8.82 11.42 -0.03
CA ALA A 146 9.94 12.36 0.12
C ALA A 146 10.55 12.46 1.53
N CYS A 147 9.82 12.02 2.58
CA CYS A 147 10.33 12.09 3.94
C CYS A 147 11.41 11.01 4.20
N PRO A 148 12.63 11.39 4.62
CA PRO A 148 13.76 10.48 4.81
C PRO A 148 13.64 9.59 6.06
N ALA A 149 12.65 9.85 6.92
CA ALA A 149 12.37 9.00 8.07
C ALA A 149 11.74 7.64 7.68
N TRP A 150 11.37 7.46 6.40
CA TRP A 150 10.76 6.26 5.81
C TRP A 150 11.57 5.75 4.63
#